data_AF-A0A178DFV5-F1
#
_entry.id   AF-A0A178DFV5-F1
#
_cell.length_a   1.000
_cell.length_b   1.000
_cell.length_c   1.000
_cell.angle_alpha   90.00
_cell.angle_beta   90.00
_cell.angle_gamma   90.00
#
_symmetry.space_group_name_H-M   'P 1'
#
loop_
_entity.id
_entity.type
_entity.pdbx_description
1 polymer ?
#
loop_
_entity_poly.entity_id
_entity_poly.type
_entity_poly.pdbx_seq_one_letter_code
_entity_poly.pdbx_strand_id
1 'polypeptide(L)'
;MRLCVLLLLLVLLSFTSAASVPRPSSDRYPINRRPQTFTTRNVTSTSDTLSLNIDPDIVNPVCGGIYEANINIQTAPDPFYLSKFCQNVLGYIGGPKGDKDVDVIFACTGFSTSGIGTRDVKIIFNTQANSAIDAGKTGTQLIPANMQLVSEKDNVFYSSEVNIGVKRNSGNGDVAFQHIYC
;
A
#
# COMPACT_ATOMS: atom_id res chain seq x y z
N MET A 1 -30.54 14.47 -34.20
CA MET A 1 -30.69 13.90 -32.83
C MET A 1 -29.92 12.59 -32.61
N ARG A 2 -29.76 11.69 -33.60
CA ARG A 2 -29.02 10.42 -33.42
C ARG A 2 -27.50 10.58 -33.24
N LEU A 3 -26.88 11.60 -33.82
CA LEU A 3 -25.43 11.83 -33.76
C LEU A 3 -24.95 12.32 -32.37
N CYS A 4 -25.73 13.18 -31.70
CA CYS A 4 -25.39 13.68 -30.35
C CYS A 4 -25.44 12.59 -29.28
N VAL A 5 -26.34 11.60 -29.41
CA VAL A 5 -26.43 10.47 -28.48
C VAL A 5 -25.23 9.53 -28.62
N LEU A 6 -24.74 9.33 -29.85
CA LEU A 6 -23.53 8.54 -30.15
C LEU A 6 -22.25 9.19 -29.61
N LEU A 7 -22.12 10.51 -29.73
CA LEU A 7 -21.00 11.27 -29.15
C LEU A 7 -21.02 11.23 -27.62
N LEU A 8 -22.20 11.31 -26.99
CA LEU A 8 -22.34 11.18 -25.53
C LEU A 8 -21.96 9.78 -25.04
N LEU A 9 -22.34 8.73 -25.78
CA LEU A 9 -21.98 7.35 -25.47
C LEU A 9 -20.47 7.06 -25.65
N LEU A 10 -19.82 7.67 -26.65
CA LEU A 10 -18.38 7.55 -26.85
C LEU A 10 -17.56 8.25 -25.76
N VAL A 11 -18.02 9.38 -25.23
CA VAL A 11 -17.38 10.08 -24.10
C VAL A 11 -17.59 9.33 -22.77
N LEU A 12 -18.69 8.59 -22.62
CA LEU A 12 -18.93 7.72 -21.46
C LEU A 12 -18.07 6.45 -21.48
N LEU A 13 -17.57 6.02 -22.64
CA LEU A 13 -16.72 4.84 -22.79
C LEU A 13 -15.23 5.10 -22.48
N SER A 14 -14.78 6.35 -22.38
CA SER A 14 -13.35 6.72 -22.30
C SER A 14 -12.72 6.77 -20.91
N PHE A 15 -13.42 6.44 -19.81
CA PHE A 15 -12.87 6.66 -18.45
C PHE A 15 -12.74 5.40 -17.58
N THR A 16 -12.71 4.20 -18.17
CA THR A 16 -12.50 2.95 -17.42
C THR A 16 -11.06 2.44 -17.53
N SER A 17 -10.07 3.31 -17.37
CA SER A 17 -8.72 2.86 -17.02
C SER A 17 -8.76 2.40 -15.57
N ALA A 18 -8.95 1.11 -15.33
CA ALA A 18 -8.85 0.53 -14.00
C ALA A 18 -7.37 0.61 -13.57
N ALA A 19 -7.06 1.50 -12.62
CA ALA A 19 -5.77 1.47 -11.99
C ALA A 19 -5.75 0.26 -11.04
N SER A 20 -4.70 -0.53 -11.11
CA SER A 20 -4.52 -1.69 -10.25
C SER A 20 -3.20 -1.58 -9.53
N VAL A 21 -3.15 -2.15 -8.33
CA VAL A 21 -1.91 -2.33 -7.57
C VAL A 21 -0.83 -3.00 -8.44
N PRO A 22 0.46 -2.66 -8.30
CA PRO A 22 1.55 -3.28 -9.05
C PRO A 22 1.41 -4.80 -9.17
N ARG A 23 1.55 -5.29 -10.41
CA ARG A 23 1.41 -6.72 -10.76
C ARG A 23 2.76 -7.29 -11.21
N PRO A 24 3.01 -8.58 -10.98
CA PRO A 24 4.10 -9.27 -11.64
C PRO A 24 3.90 -9.28 -13.17
N SER A 25 4.99 -9.19 -13.94
CA SER A 25 4.95 -9.29 -15.40
C SER A 25 4.46 -10.67 -15.84
N SER A 26 3.52 -10.72 -16.80
CA SER A 26 2.85 -11.95 -17.27
C SER A 26 3.78 -13.04 -17.86
N ASP A 27 5.05 -12.73 -18.12
CA ASP A 27 5.98 -13.63 -18.83
C ASP A 27 6.72 -14.65 -17.94
N ARG A 28 6.37 -14.77 -16.65
CA ARG A 28 6.96 -15.79 -15.76
C ARG A 28 5.90 -16.70 -15.15
N TYR A 29 5.64 -17.81 -15.83
CA TYR A 29 4.81 -18.94 -15.37
C TYR A 29 5.47 -19.76 -14.25
N PRO A 30 4.71 -20.63 -13.56
CA PRO A 30 4.24 -20.47 -12.19
C PRO A 30 5.19 -21.10 -11.16
N ILE A 31 5.45 -20.40 -10.06
CA ILE A 31 5.89 -21.11 -8.84
C ILE A 31 4.62 -21.40 -8.05
N ASN A 32 4.41 -22.68 -7.71
CA ASN A 32 3.39 -23.23 -6.82
C ASN A 32 3.33 -22.55 -5.43
N ARG A 33 3.04 -21.26 -5.37
CA ARG A 33 2.58 -20.60 -4.15
C ARG A 33 1.11 -20.32 -4.35
N ARG A 34 0.29 -20.93 -3.47
CA ARG A 34 -1.12 -20.55 -3.32
C ARG A 34 -1.21 -19.02 -3.33
N PRO A 35 -2.14 -18.42 -4.07
CA PRO A 35 -2.44 -17.00 -3.91
C PRO A 35 -2.63 -16.75 -2.42
N GLN A 36 -1.83 -15.84 -1.83
CA GLN A 36 -2.11 -15.40 -0.47
C GLN A 36 -3.48 -14.74 -0.54
N THR A 37 -4.50 -15.45 -0.05
CA THR A 37 -5.87 -14.95 0.00
C THR A 37 -5.91 -13.98 1.16
N PHE A 38 -5.62 -12.73 0.87
CA PHE A 38 -5.84 -11.65 1.81
C PHE A 38 -7.34 -11.51 2.01
N THR A 39 -7.78 -11.59 3.27
CA THR A 39 -9.19 -11.38 3.57
C THR A 39 -9.49 -9.89 3.41
N THR A 40 -10.33 -9.52 2.46
CA THR A 40 -10.77 -8.14 2.28
C THR A 40 -11.50 -7.70 3.54
N ARG A 41 -10.86 -6.90 4.41
CA ARG A 41 -11.54 -6.30 5.55
C ARG A 41 -12.17 -5.00 5.08
N ASN A 42 -13.49 -4.91 5.19
CA ASN A 42 -14.23 -3.66 5.03
C ASN A 42 -13.95 -2.79 6.29
N VAL A 43 -12.73 -2.29 6.43
CA VAL A 43 -12.37 -1.43 7.56
C VAL A 43 -12.65 0.00 7.16
N THR A 44 -13.58 0.66 7.84
CA THR A 44 -13.58 2.11 7.92
C THR A 44 -12.51 2.46 8.94
N SER A 45 -11.46 3.21 8.57
CA SER A 45 -10.44 3.66 9.53
C SER A 45 -11.13 4.51 10.61
N THR A 46 -11.27 3.98 11.82
CA THR A 46 -11.78 4.74 12.98
C THR A 46 -10.63 5.43 13.70
N SER A 47 -10.94 6.36 14.60
CA SER A 47 -9.96 7.05 15.48
C SER A 47 -9.10 6.09 16.33
N ASP A 48 -9.52 4.83 16.43
CA ASP A 48 -8.91 3.80 17.27
C ASP A 48 -7.91 2.93 16.50
N THR A 49 -7.60 3.29 15.25
CA THR A 49 -6.64 2.63 14.37
C THR A 49 -5.35 3.46 14.32
N LEU A 50 -4.18 2.83 14.48
CA LEU A 50 -2.89 3.46 14.18
C LEU A 50 -2.84 3.78 12.68
N SER A 51 -2.76 5.07 12.36
CA SER A 51 -2.56 5.57 11.01
C SER A 51 -1.15 6.14 10.89
N LEU A 52 -0.39 5.59 9.95
CA LEU A 52 0.93 6.08 9.58
C LEU A 52 0.83 6.75 8.21
N ASN A 53 1.48 7.90 8.06
CA ASN A 53 1.63 8.60 6.80
C ASN A 53 2.91 8.15 6.08
N ILE A 54 2.85 8.10 4.75
CA ILE A 54 3.98 7.86 3.86
C ILE A 54 4.33 9.20 3.22
N ASP A 55 5.51 9.75 3.52
CA ASP A 55 5.93 11.06 3.00
C ASP A 55 7.30 10.97 2.29
N PRO A 56 7.40 11.22 0.97
CA PRO A 56 6.31 11.60 0.08
C PRO A 56 5.37 10.43 -0.22
N ASP A 57 4.15 10.77 -0.64
CA ASP A 57 3.21 9.82 -1.22
C ASP A 57 3.88 9.04 -2.38
N ILE A 58 3.70 7.71 -2.41
CA ILE A 58 4.28 6.89 -3.46
C ILE A 58 3.30 6.79 -4.63
N VAL A 59 3.64 7.41 -5.75
CA VAL A 59 2.78 7.48 -6.94
C VAL A 59 3.10 6.37 -7.92
N ASN A 60 2.07 5.62 -8.35
CA ASN A 60 2.12 4.52 -9.31
C ASN A 60 3.28 3.54 -9.05
N PRO A 61 3.35 2.91 -7.86
CA PRO A 61 4.43 2.01 -7.54
C PRO A 61 4.48 0.84 -8.52
N VAL A 62 5.69 0.40 -8.85
CA VAL A 62 5.94 -0.76 -9.70
C VAL A 62 6.39 -1.96 -8.87
N CYS A 63 6.20 -3.15 -9.43
CA CYS A 63 6.65 -4.37 -8.80
C CYS A 63 8.17 -4.38 -8.62
N GLY A 64 8.64 -4.67 -7.40
CA GLY A 64 10.07 -4.62 -7.05
C GLY A 64 10.64 -3.20 -6.94
N GLY A 65 9.79 -2.16 -7.04
CA GLY A 65 10.19 -0.78 -6.84
C GLY A 65 10.59 -0.51 -5.39
N ILE A 66 11.57 0.37 -5.23
CA ILE A 66 12.11 0.84 -3.95
C ILE A 66 11.89 2.35 -3.91
N TYR A 67 11.28 2.83 -2.84
CA TYR A 67 10.90 4.22 -2.68
C TYR A 67 11.37 4.70 -1.33
N GLU A 68 12.23 5.72 -1.31
CA GLU A 68 12.60 6.37 -0.07
C GLU A 68 11.40 7.17 0.45
N ALA A 69 11.00 6.92 1.69
CA ALA A 69 9.93 7.64 2.34
C ALA A 69 10.22 7.80 3.83
N ASN A 70 9.65 8.85 4.39
CA ASN A 70 9.50 9.04 5.81
C ASN A 70 8.14 8.50 6.25
N ILE A 71 8.17 7.62 7.24
CA ILE A 71 6.97 7.08 7.87
C ILE A 71 6.78 7.81 9.18
N ASN A 72 5.72 8.60 9.24
CA ASN A 72 5.38 9.36 10.44
C ASN A 72 3.95 9.10 10.92
N ILE A 73 3.70 9.38 12.20
CA ILE A 73 2.41 9.11 12.80
C ILE A 73 1.40 10.19 12.42
N GLN A 74 0.30 9.77 11.83
CA GLN A 74 -0.86 10.61 11.63
C GLN A 74 -1.83 10.51 12.81
N THR A 75 -2.05 9.31 13.32
CA THR A 75 -2.90 9.07 14.50
C THR A 75 -2.39 7.84 15.23
N ALA A 76 -2.13 7.95 16.53
CA ALA A 76 -1.75 6.82 17.38
C ALA A 76 -2.74 6.70 18.55
N PRO A 77 -3.59 5.66 18.58
CA PRO A 77 -4.39 5.37 19.76
C PRO A 77 -3.48 4.86 20.90
N ASP A 78 -4.04 4.68 22.09
CA ASP A 78 -3.28 4.09 23.21
C ASP A 78 -2.71 2.72 22.79
N PRO A 79 -1.40 2.46 22.96
CA PRO A 79 -0.76 1.21 22.59
C PRO A 79 -1.44 -0.05 23.15
N PHE A 80 -2.16 0.06 24.26
CA PHE A 80 -2.94 -1.03 24.84
C PHE A 80 -3.97 -1.62 23.86
N TYR A 81 -4.56 -0.79 22.99
CA TYR A 81 -5.56 -1.22 22.01
C TYR A 81 -4.96 -1.68 20.68
N LEU A 82 -3.65 -1.51 20.50
CA LEU A 82 -2.95 -1.91 19.28
C LEU A 82 -2.59 -3.38 19.31
N SER A 83 -2.62 -4.03 18.14
CA SER A 83 -2.05 -5.37 18.01
C SER A 83 -0.54 -5.36 18.36
N LYS A 84 0.01 -6.49 18.81
CA LYS A 84 1.43 -6.58 19.16
C LYS A 84 2.33 -6.15 18.00
N PHE A 85 1.94 -6.47 16.77
CA PHE A 85 2.63 -6.01 15.57
C PHE A 85 2.61 -4.49 15.44
N CYS A 86 1.44 -3.84 15.56
CA CYS A 86 1.33 -2.39 15.46
C CYS A 86 2.10 -1.67 16.59
N GLN A 87 2.11 -2.23 17.80
CA GLN A 87 2.93 -1.73 18.90
C GLN A 87 4.43 -1.81 18.56
N ASN A 88 4.87 -2.92 17.97
CA ASN A 88 6.26 -3.11 17.57
C ASN A 88 6.64 -2.14 16.44
N VAL A 89 5.79 -1.96 15.44
CA VAL A 89 5.97 -0.97 14.37
C VAL A 89 6.09 0.43 14.98
N LEU A 90 5.15 0.81 15.85
CA LEU A 90 5.16 2.08 16.57
C LEU A 90 6.49 2.29 17.32
N GLY A 91 6.95 1.27 18.05
CA GLY A 91 8.24 1.32 18.75
C GLY A 91 9.42 1.54 17.80
N TYR A 92 9.44 0.86 16.65
CA TYR A 92 10.55 0.95 15.68
C TYR A 92 10.59 2.24 14.88
N ILE A 93 9.44 2.83 14.60
CA ILE A 93 9.37 4.11 13.86
C ILE A 93 9.60 5.33 14.77
N GLY A 94 9.90 5.15 16.07
CA GLY A 94 10.22 6.25 16.98
C GLY A 94 9.16 6.53 18.07
N GLY A 95 8.26 5.59 18.34
CA GLY A 95 7.24 5.69 19.38
C GLY A 95 6.07 6.60 18.97
N PRO A 96 5.31 7.19 19.91
CA PRO A 96 4.11 8.00 19.62
C PRO A 96 4.34 9.30 18.83
N LYS A 97 5.61 9.68 18.63
CA LYS A 97 6.02 10.79 17.75
C LYS A 97 6.69 10.28 16.47
N GLY A 98 6.47 9.00 16.16
CA GLY A 98 7.18 8.25 15.14
C GLY A 98 7.39 9.05 13.87
N ASP A 99 8.64 9.06 13.45
CA ASP A 99 9.22 9.82 12.36
C ASP A 99 10.47 9.04 11.95
N LYS A 100 10.32 8.19 10.94
CA LYS A 100 11.37 7.27 10.52
C LYS A 100 11.48 7.21 9.02
N ASP A 101 12.68 7.54 8.60
CA ASP A 101 13.20 7.36 7.27
C ASP A 101 13.40 5.86 6.94
N VAL A 102 12.70 5.38 5.91
CA VAL A 102 12.69 3.97 5.49
C VAL A 102 12.76 3.83 3.97
N ASP A 103 13.11 2.63 3.50
CA ASP A 103 12.80 2.20 2.14
C ASP A 103 11.47 1.45 2.11
N VAL A 104 10.52 1.94 1.32
CA VAL A 104 9.27 1.25 1.04
C VAL A 104 9.43 0.42 -0.23
N ILE A 105 9.16 -0.87 -0.13
CA ILE A 105 9.36 -1.84 -1.21
C ILE A 105 8.03 -2.53 -1.54
N PHE A 106 7.62 -2.46 -2.81
CA PHE A 106 6.44 -3.18 -3.29
C PHE A 106 6.83 -4.55 -3.84
N ALA A 107 6.74 -5.58 -2.99
CA ALA A 107 7.05 -6.95 -3.36
C ALA A 107 5.94 -7.57 -4.21
N CYS A 108 6.34 -8.39 -5.18
CA CYS A 108 5.42 -9.33 -5.84
C CYS A 108 6.04 -10.72 -5.96
N THR A 109 5.19 -11.70 -6.25
CA THR A 109 5.60 -13.08 -6.48
C THR A 109 6.75 -13.17 -7.47
N GLY A 110 7.83 -13.85 -7.08
CA GLY A 110 9.03 -14.05 -7.91
C GLY A 110 10.12 -12.99 -7.74
N PHE A 111 9.89 -11.94 -6.94
CA PHE A 111 10.91 -10.95 -6.57
C PHE A 111 11.39 -11.18 -5.13
N SER A 112 12.71 -11.33 -4.96
CA SER A 112 13.33 -11.26 -3.64
C SER A 112 13.47 -9.79 -3.25
N THR A 113 13.11 -9.44 -2.01
CA THR A 113 13.25 -8.09 -1.45
C THR A 113 14.29 -8.02 -0.33
N SER A 114 15.02 -9.12 -0.09
CA SER A 114 16.05 -9.20 0.94
C SER A 114 17.33 -8.47 0.50
N GLY A 115 17.87 -7.59 1.36
CA GLY A 115 19.11 -6.85 1.10
C GLY A 115 18.98 -5.74 0.05
N ILE A 116 17.75 -5.38 -0.32
CA ILE A 116 17.47 -4.37 -1.35
C ILE A 116 17.08 -3.06 -0.67
N GLY A 117 17.67 -1.95 -1.09
CA GLY A 117 17.48 -0.62 -0.49
C GLY A 117 18.80 -0.03 0.02
N THR A 118 18.79 1.25 0.37
CA THR A 118 19.94 2.00 0.91
C THR A 118 19.78 2.27 2.41
N ARG A 119 18.54 2.31 2.92
CA ARG A 119 18.21 2.63 4.30
C ARG A 119 18.15 1.36 5.14
N ASP A 120 18.51 1.48 6.42
CA ASP A 120 18.55 0.35 7.34
C ASP A 120 17.17 -0.28 7.57
N VAL A 121 16.17 0.58 7.82
CA VAL A 121 14.79 0.16 8.03
C VAL A 121 14.07 0.09 6.69
N LYS A 122 13.39 -1.04 6.46
CA LYS A 122 12.64 -1.33 5.24
C LYS A 122 11.20 -1.69 5.60
N ILE A 123 10.26 -1.13 4.87
CA ILE A 123 8.86 -1.53 4.91
C ILE A 123 8.53 -2.22 3.58
N ILE A 124 8.26 -3.51 3.64
CA ILE A 124 7.96 -4.30 2.45
C ILE A 124 6.47 -4.60 2.41
N PHE A 125 5.78 -4.13 1.38
CA PHE A 125 4.39 -4.46 1.11
C PHE A 125 4.28 -5.59 0.11
N ASN A 126 3.54 -6.62 0.49
CA ASN A 126 3.03 -7.63 -0.43
C ASN A 126 1.51 -7.48 -0.50
N THR A 127 1.02 -7.00 -1.62
CA THR A 127 -0.40 -6.76 -1.86
C THR A 127 -1.00 -7.91 -2.65
N GLN A 128 -2.32 -8.10 -2.55
CA GLN A 128 -2.97 -9.05 -3.44
C GLN A 128 -2.86 -8.54 -4.88
N ALA A 129 -2.15 -9.29 -5.72
CA ALA A 129 -2.11 -9.02 -7.14
C ALA A 129 -3.55 -8.95 -7.67
N ASN A 130 -3.90 -7.85 -8.34
CA ASN A 130 -5.21 -7.55 -8.91
C ASN A 130 -6.26 -6.90 -8.00
N SER A 131 -5.92 -6.41 -6.80
CA SER A 131 -6.83 -5.47 -6.10
C SER A 131 -7.12 -4.28 -7.01
N ALA A 132 -8.37 -4.19 -7.49
CA ALA A 132 -8.81 -3.13 -8.37
C ALA A 132 -9.02 -1.86 -7.55
N ILE A 133 -8.46 -0.74 -8.02
CA ILE A 133 -8.72 0.57 -7.44
C ILE A 133 -9.91 1.14 -8.18
N ASP A 134 -10.99 1.37 -7.46
CA ASP A 134 -12.26 1.81 -8.03
C ASP A 134 -12.09 3.23 -8.57
N ALA A 135 -12.22 3.36 -9.89
CA ALA A 135 -12.09 4.62 -10.59
C ALA A 135 -13.15 5.66 -10.19
N GLY A 136 -14.33 5.19 -9.76
CA GLY A 136 -15.48 6.03 -9.44
C GLY A 136 -15.54 6.46 -7.97
N LYS A 137 -14.72 5.87 -7.09
CA LYS A 137 -14.68 6.26 -5.68
C LYS A 137 -13.80 7.48 -5.47
N THR A 138 -14.42 8.54 -4.94
CA THR A 138 -13.71 9.70 -4.42
C THR A 138 -13.22 9.42 -2.99
N GLY A 139 -12.03 9.92 -2.65
CA GLY A 139 -11.43 9.71 -1.33
C GLY A 139 -10.45 8.53 -1.24
N THR A 140 -9.99 8.23 -0.02
CA THR A 140 -9.03 7.17 0.25
C THR A 140 -9.72 5.80 0.20
N GLN A 141 -9.16 4.89 -0.57
CA GLN A 141 -9.57 3.48 -0.67
C GLN A 141 -8.58 2.63 0.11
N LEU A 142 -9.07 1.61 0.82
CA LEU A 142 -8.22 0.72 1.59
C LEU A 142 -7.96 -0.57 0.84
N ILE A 143 -6.69 -0.93 0.72
CA ILE A 143 -6.23 -2.17 0.08
C ILE A 143 -5.56 -3.06 1.12
N PRO A 144 -5.99 -4.33 1.27
CA PRO A 144 -5.32 -5.24 2.17
C PRO A 144 -3.93 -5.61 1.65
N ALA A 145 -2.95 -5.64 2.56
CA ALA A 145 -1.56 -6.00 2.26
C ALA A 145 -0.94 -6.75 3.44
N ASN A 146 0.06 -7.60 3.17
CA ASN A 146 1.01 -8.04 4.18
C ASN A 146 2.13 -7.00 4.23
N MET A 147 2.35 -6.40 5.39
CA MET A 147 3.50 -5.55 5.64
C MET A 147 4.58 -6.34 6.36
N GLN A 148 5.83 -6.11 5.98
CA GLN A 148 6.99 -6.52 6.75
C GLN A 148 7.79 -5.28 7.15
N LEU A 149 8.20 -5.20 8.40
CA LEU A 149 9.19 -4.25 8.86
C LEU A 149 10.49 -5.00 9.11
N VAL A 150 11.56 -4.55 8.47
CA VAL A 150 12.91 -5.12 8.60
C VAL A 150 13.86 -4.03 9.06
N SER A 151 14.62 -4.27 10.14
CA SER A 151 15.83 -3.48 10.46
C SER A 151 17.03 -4.40 10.29
N GLU A 152 17.88 -4.09 9.31
CA GLU A 152 19.01 -4.96 8.97
C GLU A 152 20.11 -4.92 10.01
N LYS A 153 20.41 -3.74 10.56
CA LYS A 153 21.42 -3.56 11.62
C LYS A 153 20.99 -4.20 12.93
N ASP A 154 19.71 -4.10 13.28
CA ASP A 154 19.21 -4.64 14.55
C ASP A 154 18.74 -6.10 14.44
N ASN A 155 18.77 -6.69 13.23
CA ASN A 155 18.27 -8.03 12.93
C ASN A 155 16.82 -8.24 13.36
N VAL A 156 15.95 -7.28 13.00
CA VAL A 156 14.54 -7.26 13.39
C VAL A 156 13.68 -7.58 12.19
N PHE A 157 12.67 -8.42 12.43
CA PHE A 157 11.69 -8.79 11.43
C PHE A 157 10.30 -8.89 12.06
N TYR A 158 9.37 -8.07 11.59
CA TYR A 158 7.94 -8.18 11.93
C TYR A 158 7.13 -8.34 10.65
N SER A 159 6.08 -9.16 10.69
CA SER A 159 5.14 -9.29 9.58
C SER A 159 3.71 -9.42 10.07
N SER A 160 2.79 -8.71 9.42
CA SER A 160 1.35 -8.80 9.67
C SER A 160 0.56 -8.25 8.48
N GLU A 161 -0.72 -8.61 8.43
CA GLU A 161 -1.70 -7.96 7.58
C GLU A 161 -1.96 -6.53 8.07
N VAL A 162 -2.05 -5.59 7.13
CA VAL A 162 -2.40 -4.18 7.30
C VAL A 162 -3.34 -3.75 6.17
N ASN A 163 -3.91 -2.55 6.27
CA ASN A 163 -4.54 -1.89 5.12
C ASN A 163 -3.71 -0.71 4.66
N ILE A 164 -3.62 -0.53 3.35
CA ILE A 164 -2.95 0.59 2.72
C ILE A 164 -4.01 1.57 2.21
N GLY A 165 -3.94 2.82 2.63
CA GLY A 165 -4.73 3.91 2.09
C GLY A 165 -4.16 4.38 0.77
N VAL A 166 -4.91 4.16 -0.31
CA VAL A 166 -4.59 4.64 -1.64
C VAL A 166 -5.61 5.68 -2.10
N LYS A 167 -5.16 6.64 -2.88
CA LYS A 167 -6.03 7.66 -3.47
C LYS A 167 -5.75 7.78 -4.95
N ARG A 168 -6.81 7.68 -5.75
CA ARG A 168 -6.72 8.01 -7.17
C ARG A 168 -6.85 9.51 -7.36
N ASN A 169 -5.94 10.11 -8.09
CA ASN A 169 -6.05 11.48 -8.55
C ASN A 169 -7.01 11.51 -9.75
N SER A 170 -8.13 12.21 -9.62
CA SER A 170 -9.16 12.30 -10.65
C SER A 170 -8.73 13.11 -11.88
N GLY A 171 -7.70 13.95 -11.76
CA GLY A 171 -7.23 14.81 -12.85
C GLY A 171 -6.29 14.13 -13.83
N ASN A 172 -5.36 13.30 -13.34
CA ASN A 172 -4.35 12.64 -14.17
C ASN A 172 -4.44 11.10 -14.13
N GLY A 173 -5.30 10.53 -13.28
CA GLY A 173 -5.53 9.09 -13.19
C GLY A 173 -4.52 8.34 -12.32
N ASP A 174 -3.52 9.02 -11.78
CA ASP A 174 -2.46 8.44 -10.94
C ASP A 174 -3.01 7.88 -9.62
N VAL A 175 -2.32 6.89 -9.09
CA VAL A 175 -2.62 6.30 -7.78
C VAL A 175 -1.49 6.63 -6.82
N ALA A 176 -1.83 7.35 -5.74
CA ALA A 176 -0.93 7.64 -4.64
C ALA A 176 -1.19 6.68 -3.47
N PHE A 177 -0.12 6.12 -2.91
CA PHE A 177 -0.11 5.32 -1.69
C PHE A 177 0.31 6.25 -0.55
N GLN A 178 -0.60 6.51 0.39
CA GLN A 178 -0.49 7.63 1.32
C GLN A 178 -0.42 7.19 2.78
N HIS A 179 -1.18 6.15 3.14
CA HIS A 179 -1.37 5.77 4.54
C HIS A 179 -1.22 4.27 4.77
N ILE A 180 -0.79 3.91 5.98
CA ILE A 180 -0.76 2.53 6.48
C ILE A 180 -1.66 2.49 7.71
N TYR A 181 -2.62 1.57 7.71
CA TYR A 181 -3.55 1.35 8.81
C TYR A 181 -3.26 0.03 9.49
N CYS A 182 -3.01 0.14 10.78
CA CYS A 182 -2.71 -0.92 11.72
C CYS A 182 -3.62 -0.71 12.94
#